data_AF-A0A0D2U4E4-F1
#
_entry.id   AF-A0A0D2U4E4-F1
#
_cell.length_a   1.000
_cell.length_b   1.000
_cell.length_c   1.000
_cell.angle_alpha   90.00
_cell.angle_beta   90.00
_cell.angle_gamma   90.00
#
_symmetry.space_group_name_H-M   'P 1'
#
loop_
_entity.id
_entity.type
_entity.pdbx_description
1 polymer ?
#
loop_
_entity_poly.entity_id
_entity_poly.type
_entity_poly.pdbx_seq_one_letter_code
_entity_poly.pdbx_strand_id
1 'polypeptide(L)'
;TLVAMGEVSKEIIKGNPDFFPTKPMDYGKFLVISLGTGSRKDEKRYNAKQSAKWGILGWLTSGGSTPLVDVFTQASGDMVDLHLSVVFEALHSDKYLRIQDDGLIGDVSSVDIATENNLNELVKIGEGLLKKKVSRVNLETGIFEPFKEETNEEALKRFAKLLSQERHRRHLRSPQGKAEAHKYEVKI
;
A
#
# COMPACT_ATOMS: atom_id res chain seq x y z
N THR A 1 0.36 6.37 0.14
CA THR A 1 1.58 5.95 -0.58
C THR A 1 2.18 7.04 -1.46
N LEU A 2 1.41 7.70 -2.33
CA LEU A 2 1.94 8.74 -3.23
C LEU A 2 2.67 9.89 -2.52
N VAL A 3 2.14 10.38 -1.38
CA VAL A 3 2.80 11.42 -0.57
C VAL A 3 4.20 10.97 -0.12
N ALA A 4 4.33 9.75 0.40
CA ALA A 4 5.62 9.21 0.84
C ALA A 4 6.63 9.12 -0.33
N MET A 5 6.17 8.69 -1.51
CA MET A 5 7.01 8.67 -2.71
C MET A 5 7.41 10.09 -3.15
N GLY A 6 6.51 11.05 -3.01
CA GLY A 6 6.77 12.47 -3.24
C GLY A 6 7.84 13.04 -2.31
N GLU A 7 7.78 12.74 -1.01
CA GLU A 7 8.78 13.19 -0.03
C GLU A 7 10.16 12.57 -0.29
N VAL A 8 10.23 11.28 -0.60
CA VAL A 8 11.51 10.64 -1.01
C VAL A 8 12.05 11.27 -2.29
N SER A 9 11.18 11.57 -3.26
CA SER A 9 11.59 12.22 -4.51
C SER A 9 12.11 13.64 -4.28
N LYS A 10 11.53 14.40 -3.35
CA LYS A 10 12.03 15.72 -2.95
C LYS A 10 13.44 15.64 -2.38
N GLU A 11 13.73 14.67 -1.51
CA GLU A 11 15.07 14.49 -0.94
C GLU A 11 16.11 14.12 -1.99
N ILE A 12 15.73 13.28 -2.97
CA ILE A 12 16.58 12.98 -4.14
C ILE A 12 16.87 14.26 -4.95
N ILE A 13 15.85 15.07 -5.22
CA ILE A 13 15.99 16.33 -5.98
C ILE A 13 16.90 17.32 -5.25
N LYS A 14 16.82 17.38 -3.91
CA LYS A 14 17.71 18.21 -3.08
C LYS A 14 19.15 17.68 -3.02
N GLY A 15 19.45 16.54 -3.65
CA GLY A 15 20.79 15.97 -3.68
C GLY A 15 21.23 15.35 -2.35
N ASN A 16 20.29 14.87 -1.54
CA ASN A 16 20.60 14.24 -0.26
C ASN A 16 21.52 13.01 -0.48
N PRO A 17 22.72 12.96 0.14
CA PRO A 17 23.73 11.93 -0.11
C PRO A 17 23.32 10.52 0.37
N ASP A 18 22.31 10.41 1.23
CA ASP A 18 21.75 9.12 1.66
C ASP A 18 20.95 8.43 0.56
N PHE A 19 20.61 9.16 -0.51
CA PHE A 19 19.93 8.66 -1.68
C PHE A 19 20.88 8.59 -2.87
N PHE A 20 20.74 7.52 -3.66
CA PHE A 20 21.55 7.38 -4.86
C PHE A 20 21.21 8.49 -5.86
N PRO A 21 22.19 9.08 -6.57
CA PRO A 21 21.89 9.99 -7.66
C PRO A 21 21.07 9.24 -8.71
N THR A 22 19.78 9.52 -8.74
CA THR A 22 18.82 8.98 -9.68
C THR A 22 18.24 10.13 -10.48
N LYS A 23 17.77 9.84 -11.69
CA LYS A 23 16.91 10.81 -12.36
C LYS A 23 15.67 11.00 -11.48
N PRO A 24 15.22 12.24 -11.23
CA PRO A 24 13.95 12.50 -10.58
C PRO A 24 12.86 11.65 -11.27
N MET A 25 11.94 11.09 -10.47
CA MET A 25 10.83 10.23 -10.96
C MET A 25 11.25 8.87 -11.54
N ASP A 26 12.49 8.41 -11.32
CA ASP A 26 12.88 7.02 -11.63
C ASP A 26 12.28 6.03 -10.61
N TYR A 27 10.98 5.80 -10.72
CA TYR A 27 10.23 4.87 -9.86
C TYR A 27 10.69 3.42 -9.99
N GLY A 28 11.46 3.07 -11.04
CA GLY A 28 12.02 1.72 -11.20
C GLY A 28 13.00 1.32 -10.09
N LYS A 29 13.54 2.29 -9.34
CA LYS A 29 14.40 2.05 -8.17
C LYS A 29 13.64 2.00 -6.84
N PHE A 30 12.36 2.32 -6.84
CA PHE A 30 11.55 2.27 -5.62
C PHE A 30 11.11 0.84 -5.35
N LEU A 31 11.13 0.47 -4.07
CA LEU A 31 10.51 -0.74 -3.55
C LEU A 31 9.40 -0.29 -2.61
N VAL A 32 8.15 -0.57 -2.97
CA VAL A 32 6.97 0.03 -2.34
C VAL A 32 6.06 -1.06 -1.81
N ILE A 33 5.79 -1.02 -0.51
CA ILE A 33 4.74 -1.79 0.16
C ILE A 33 3.64 -0.81 0.54
N SER A 34 2.44 -1.01 0.02
CA SER A 34 1.24 -0.21 0.30
C SER A 34 0.25 -1.09 1.03
N LEU A 35 -0.03 -0.80 2.30
CA LEU A 35 -0.97 -1.55 3.12
C LEU A 35 -2.25 -0.74 3.30
N GLY A 36 -3.40 -1.34 3.04
CA GLY A 36 -4.68 -0.72 3.30
C GLY A 36 -5.39 -1.42 4.46
N THR A 37 -6.37 -0.72 5.02
CA THR A 37 -7.16 -1.20 6.17
C THR A 37 -8.42 -1.95 5.74
N GLY A 38 -8.50 -2.30 4.45
CA GLY A 38 -9.68 -2.86 3.83
C GLY A 38 -10.76 -1.82 3.54
N SER A 39 -11.74 -2.25 2.76
CA SER A 39 -12.93 -1.49 2.41
C SER A 39 -14.15 -2.39 2.53
N ARG A 40 -15.31 -1.75 2.72
CA ARG A 40 -16.57 -2.47 2.77
C ARG A 40 -16.83 -3.11 1.41
N LYS A 41 -17.28 -4.36 1.41
CA LYS A 41 -17.76 -5.04 0.21
C LYS A 41 -18.74 -4.14 -0.53
N ASP A 42 -18.52 -3.98 -1.83
CA ASP A 42 -19.33 -3.09 -2.66
C ASP A 42 -20.79 -3.57 -2.73
N GLU A 43 -21.60 -3.08 -1.80
CA GLU A 43 -23.02 -3.39 -1.66
C GLU A 43 -23.88 -2.60 -2.67
N LYS A 44 -23.28 -1.73 -3.50
CA LYS A 44 -24.01 -0.72 -4.30
C LYS A 44 -25.03 0.03 -3.45
N ARG A 45 -24.60 0.39 -2.23
CA ARG A 45 -25.45 0.89 -1.15
C ARG A 45 -26.29 2.12 -1.54
N TYR A 46 -25.80 2.89 -2.50
CA TYR A 46 -26.44 4.11 -2.96
C TYR A 46 -26.63 4.09 -4.46
N ASN A 47 -27.84 4.43 -4.90
CA ASN A 47 -28.08 4.72 -6.31
C ASN A 47 -28.26 6.23 -6.54
N ALA A 48 -27.88 6.69 -7.73
CA ALA A 48 -27.92 8.10 -8.09
C ALA A 48 -29.32 8.75 -7.88
N LYS A 49 -30.40 8.00 -8.13
CA LYS A 49 -31.77 8.48 -7.99
C LYS A 49 -32.17 8.72 -6.52
N GLN A 50 -31.60 7.96 -5.58
CA GLN A 50 -31.78 8.15 -4.14
C GLN A 50 -30.91 9.31 -3.63
N SER A 51 -29.63 9.33 -3.99
CA SER A 51 -28.69 10.36 -3.54
C SER A 51 -29.01 11.76 -4.09
N ALA A 52 -29.65 11.86 -5.25
CA ALA A 52 -30.11 13.13 -5.81
C ALA A 52 -31.12 13.88 -4.91
N LYS A 53 -31.74 13.18 -3.96
CA LYS A 53 -32.70 13.77 -3.01
C LYS A 53 -32.05 14.17 -1.68
N TRP A 54 -30.75 13.94 -1.49
CA TRP A 54 -30.08 14.22 -0.24
C TRP A 54 -29.67 15.68 -0.10
N GLY A 55 -29.95 16.26 1.08
CA GLY A 55 -29.30 17.48 1.57
C GLY A 55 -28.02 17.16 2.35
N ILE A 56 -27.42 18.18 2.99
CA ILE A 56 -26.15 18.06 3.75
C ILE A 56 -26.20 16.92 4.79
N LEU A 57 -27.30 16.82 5.56
CA LEU A 57 -27.47 15.74 6.55
C LEU A 57 -27.51 14.35 5.92
N GLY A 58 -28.13 14.21 4.74
CA GLY A 58 -28.12 12.93 4.02
C GLY A 58 -26.71 12.53 3.59
N TRP A 59 -25.90 13.49 3.13
CA TRP A 59 -24.50 13.24 2.78
C TRP A 59 -23.62 12.91 3.99
N LEU A 60 -23.99 13.34 5.19
CA LEU A 60 -23.23 13.09 6.43
C LEU A 60 -23.69 11.85 7.20
N THR A 61 -24.96 11.44 7.14
CA THR A 61 -25.49 10.39 8.06
C THR A 61 -26.48 9.40 7.42
N SER A 62 -26.53 9.27 6.08
CA SER A 62 -27.48 8.37 5.43
C SER A 62 -27.16 6.89 5.67
N GLY A 63 -28.21 6.08 5.88
CA GLY A 63 -28.10 4.62 5.96
C GLY A 63 -27.28 4.07 7.12
N GLY A 64 -27.08 4.84 8.19
CA GLY A 64 -26.23 4.44 9.33
C GLY A 64 -24.73 4.47 9.01
N SER A 65 -24.31 5.33 8.07
CA SER A 65 -22.92 5.51 7.66
C SER A 65 -22.65 6.98 7.33
N THR A 66 -21.44 7.28 6.85
CA THR A 66 -20.99 8.63 6.50
C THR A 66 -20.66 8.72 5.00
N PRO A 67 -21.66 8.79 4.09
CA PRO A 67 -21.46 8.61 2.65
C PRO A 67 -20.36 9.49 2.04
N LEU A 68 -20.27 10.76 2.43
CA LEU A 68 -19.23 11.66 1.92
C LEU A 68 -17.82 11.22 2.32
N VAL A 69 -17.65 10.82 3.58
CA VAL A 69 -16.36 10.36 4.13
C VAL A 69 -15.98 9.02 3.50
N ASP A 70 -16.95 8.13 3.34
CA ASP A 70 -16.74 6.80 2.77
C ASP A 70 -16.29 6.92 1.29
N VAL A 71 -17.03 7.70 0.48
CA VAL A 71 -16.69 7.94 -0.94
C VAL A 71 -15.33 8.60 -1.07
N PHE A 72 -15.03 9.62 -0.27
CA PHE A 72 -13.74 10.31 -0.33
C PHE A 72 -12.58 9.38 0.05
N THR A 73 -12.72 8.60 1.12
CA THR A 73 -11.68 7.70 1.62
C THR A 73 -11.41 6.56 0.63
N GLN A 74 -12.46 5.95 0.08
CA GLN A 74 -12.36 4.90 -0.94
C GLN A 74 -11.73 5.45 -2.22
N ALA A 75 -12.27 6.54 -2.78
CA ALA A 75 -11.74 7.13 -4.01
C ALA A 75 -10.28 7.60 -3.86
N SER A 76 -9.89 8.08 -2.68
CA SER A 76 -8.50 8.44 -2.41
C SER A 76 -7.57 7.22 -2.38
N GLY A 77 -8.03 6.07 -1.88
CA GLY A 77 -7.29 4.81 -1.95
C GLY A 77 -7.13 4.35 -3.40
N ASP A 78 -8.25 4.28 -4.11
CA ASP A 78 -8.32 3.78 -5.48
C ASP A 78 -7.47 4.60 -6.46
N MET A 79 -7.53 5.95 -6.38
CA MET A 79 -6.73 6.81 -7.25
C MET A 79 -5.22 6.60 -7.07
N VAL A 80 -4.76 6.41 -5.84
CA VAL A 80 -3.34 6.15 -5.57
C VAL A 80 -2.94 4.77 -6.08
N ASP A 81 -3.77 3.77 -5.85
CA ASP A 81 -3.48 2.39 -6.25
C ASP A 81 -3.54 2.19 -7.76
N LEU A 82 -4.49 2.83 -8.46
CA LEU A 82 -4.55 2.88 -9.92
C LEU A 82 -3.31 3.57 -10.49
N HIS A 83 -2.98 4.77 -9.98
CA HIS A 83 -1.82 5.52 -10.47
C HIS A 83 -0.51 4.73 -10.32
N LEU A 84 -0.28 4.13 -9.15
CA LEU A 84 0.92 3.33 -8.90
C LEU A 84 0.91 2.02 -9.70
N SER A 85 -0.24 1.37 -9.85
CA SER A 85 -0.33 0.15 -10.65
C SER A 85 0.04 0.41 -12.11
N VAL A 86 -0.50 1.48 -12.71
CA VAL A 86 -0.15 1.91 -14.07
C VAL A 86 1.35 2.20 -14.20
N VAL A 87 1.92 2.99 -13.29
CA VAL A 87 3.34 3.37 -13.33
C VAL A 87 4.25 2.15 -13.23
N PHE A 88 4.03 1.28 -12.25
CA PHE A 88 4.88 0.10 -12.06
C PHE A 88 4.67 -0.95 -13.15
N GLU A 89 3.48 -1.03 -13.76
CA GLU A 89 3.22 -1.89 -14.91
C GLU A 89 3.92 -1.40 -16.18
N ALA A 90 3.84 -0.10 -16.48
CA ALA A 90 4.57 0.52 -17.59
C ALA A 90 6.10 0.36 -17.45
N LEU A 91 6.60 0.26 -16.21
CA LEU A 91 8.00 -0.01 -15.89
C LEU A 91 8.34 -1.51 -15.84
N HIS A 92 7.39 -2.40 -16.12
CA HIS A 92 7.51 -3.86 -15.99
C HIS A 92 8.12 -4.29 -14.65
N SER A 93 7.72 -3.61 -13.56
CA SER A 93 8.33 -3.77 -12.25
C SER A 93 7.39 -4.49 -11.28
N ASP A 94 7.93 -5.50 -10.60
CA ASP A 94 7.28 -6.27 -9.54
C ASP A 94 7.56 -5.72 -8.13
N LYS A 95 8.07 -4.48 -8.06
CA LYS A 95 8.52 -3.81 -6.83
C LYS A 95 7.41 -2.99 -6.15
N TYR A 96 6.18 -3.13 -6.60
CA TYR A 96 4.98 -2.59 -5.95
C TYR A 96 4.13 -3.73 -5.41
N LEU A 97 3.96 -3.77 -4.09
CA LEU A 97 3.08 -4.71 -3.40
C LEU A 97 1.97 -3.94 -2.70
N ARG A 98 0.72 -4.19 -3.10
CA ARG A 98 -0.48 -3.67 -2.43
C ARG A 98 -1.18 -4.82 -1.73
N ILE A 99 -1.45 -4.68 -0.44
CA ILE A 99 -2.26 -5.62 0.35
C ILE A 99 -3.47 -4.86 0.87
N GLN A 100 -4.65 -5.34 0.50
CA GLN A 100 -5.95 -4.71 0.74
C GLN A 100 -7.04 -5.79 0.79
N ASP A 101 -8.08 -5.59 1.61
CA ASP A 101 -9.29 -6.43 1.60
C ASP A 101 -10.53 -5.61 1.26
N ASP A 102 -11.10 -5.79 0.07
CA ASP A 102 -12.31 -5.07 -0.35
C ASP A 102 -13.60 -5.88 -0.10
N GLY A 103 -13.53 -6.87 0.79
CA GLY A 103 -14.61 -7.79 1.11
C GLY A 103 -15.18 -7.67 2.51
N LEU A 104 -14.89 -6.59 3.26
CA LEU A 104 -15.33 -6.47 4.66
C LEU A 104 -16.84 -6.29 4.76
N ILE A 105 -17.48 -6.98 5.73
CA ILE A 105 -18.94 -6.97 5.93
C ILE A 105 -19.24 -6.79 7.42
N GLY A 106 -20.31 -6.06 7.75
CA GLY A 106 -20.74 -5.90 9.15
C GLY A 106 -19.77 -5.03 9.96
N ASP A 107 -19.61 -5.34 11.24
CA ASP A 107 -18.85 -4.52 12.20
C ASP A 107 -17.38 -4.34 11.82
N VAL A 108 -16.76 -5.34 11.16
CA VAL A 108 -15.37 -5.26 10.72
C VAL A 108 -15.14 -4.24 9.59
N SER A 109 -16.22 -3.78 8.95
CA SER A 109 -16.15 -2.69 7.96
C SER A 109 -16.31 -1.30 8.58
N SER A 110 -16.59 -1.20 9.89
CA SER A 110 -16.73 0.07 10.60
C SER A 110 -15.39 0.53 11.17
N VAL A 111 -15.16 1.84 11.15
CA VAL A 111 -13.91 2.46 11.61
C VAL A 111 -13.90 2.79 13.12
N ASP A 112 -15.06 2.72 13.77
CA ASP A 112 -15.30 3.19 15.15
C ASP A 112 -15.73 2.08 16.13
N ILE A 113 -15.89 0.84 15.68
CA ILE A 113 -16.29 -0.29 16.53
C ILE A 113 -15.05 -0.99 17.09
N ALA A 114 -14.62 -0.59 18.29
CA ALA A 114 -13.45 -1.14 18.97
C ALA A 114 -13.80 -2.20 20.04
N THR A 115 -14.79 -3.04 19.79
CA THR A 115 -15.11 -4.16 20.71
C THR A 115 -14.06 -5.26 20.60
N GLU A 116 -13.78 -5.99 21.68
CA GLU A 116 -12.81 -7.09 21.68
C GLU A 116 -13.12 -8.13 20.60
N ASN A 117 -14.40 -8.46 20.41
CA ASN A 117 -14.83 -9.36 19.35
C ASN A 117 -14.48 -8.82 17.95
N ASN A 118 -14.76 -7.54 17.67
CA ASN A 118 -14.45 -6.96 16.37
C ASN A 118 -12.94 -6.90 16.10
N LEU A 119 -12.14 -6.54 17.12
CA LEU A 119 -10.68 -6.50 17.01
C LEU A 119 -10.10 -7.90 16.75
N ASN A 120 -10.61 -8.94 17.42
CA ASN A 120 -10.19 -10.32 17.18
C ASN A 120 -10.55 -10.79 15.78
N GLU A 121 -11.72 -10.41 15.25
CA GLU A 121 -12.09 -10.70 13.86
C GLU A 121 -11.19 -9.97 12.85
N LEU A 122 -10.83 -8.71 13.11
CA LEU A 122 -9.87 -7.96 12.27
C LEU A 122 -8.48 -8.63 12.24
N VAL A 123 -8.02 -9.18 13.36
CA VAL A 123 -6.78 -9.97 13.40
C VAL A 123 -6.89 -11.20 12.50
N LYS A 124 -7.97 -11.97 12.61
CA LYS A 124 -8.20 -13.15 11.75
C LYS A 124 -8.26 -12.80 10.27
N ILE A 125 -8.88 -11.66 9.92
CA ILE A 125 -8.92 -11.15 8.54
C ILE A 125 -7.50 -10.84 8.06
N GLY A 126 -6.69 -10.15 8.87
CA GLY A 126 -5.29 -9.88 8.56
C GLY A 126 -4.45 -11.14 8.36
N GLU A 127 -4.61 -12.15 9.22
CA GLU A 127 -3.97 -13.47 9.07
C GLU A 127 -4.43 -14.19 7.80
N GLY A 128 -5.72 -14.11 7.49
CA GLY A 128 -6.31 -14.66 6.27
C GLY A 128 -5.79 -13.98 5.01
N LEU A 129 -5.58 -12.66 5.04
CA LEU A 129 -5.00 -11.89 3.94
C LEU A 129 -3.61 -12.37 3.55
N LEU A 130 -2.79 -12.82 4.52
CA LEU A 130 -1.47 -13.37 4.24
C LEU A 130 -1.52 -14.60 3.32
N LYS A 131 -2.61 -15.38 3.41
CA LYS A 131 -2.81 -16.60 2.61
C LYS A 131 -3.47 -16.34 1.26
N LYS A 132 -4.05 -15.16 1.03
CA LYS A 132 -4.60 -14.78 -0.27
C LYS A 132 -3.47 -14.53 -1.28
N LYS A 133 -3.76 -14.75 -2.56
CA LYS A 133 -2.88 -14.39 -3.68
C LYS A 133 -2.65 -12.88 -3.72
N VAL A 134 -1.48 -12.46 -4.18
CA VAL A 134 -1.19 -11.05 -4.49
C VAL A 134 -2.18 -10.57 -5.54
N SER A 135 -2.88 -9.49 -5.23
CA SER A 135 -3.83 -8.85 -6.12
C SER A 135 -3.29 -7.56 -6.71
N ARG A 136 -3.89 -7.14 -7.82
CA ARG A 136 -3.67 -5.83 -8.43
C ARG A 136 -5.00 -5.26 -8.88
N VAL A 137 -5.11 -3.94 -8.89
CA VAL A 137 -6.28 -3.28 -9.45
C VAL A 137 -6.33 -3.51 -10.96
N ASN A 138 -7.48 -3.98 -11.44
CA ASN A 138 -7.79 -4.02 -12.86
C ASN A 138 -8.10 -2.59 -13.33
N LEU A 139 -7.39 -2.10 -14.34
CA LEU A 139 -7.48 -0.71 -14.78
C LEU A 139 -8.81 -0.37 -15.48
N GLU A 140 -9.53 -1.37 -15.99
CA GLU A 140 -10.81 -1.20 -16.66
C GLU A 140 -11.97 -1.21 -15.64
N THR A 141 -11.91 -2.11 -14.66
CA THR A 141 -13.02 -2.29 -13.70
C THR A 141 -12.80 -1.57 -12.37
N GLY A 142 -11.57 -1.19 -12.05
CA GLY A 142 -11.19 -0.60 -10.76
C GLY A 142 -11.18 -1.61 -9.60
N ILE A 143 -11.39 -2.91 -9.87
CA ILE A 143 -11.50 -3.95 -8.84
C ILE A 143 -10.15 -4.65 -8.68
N PHE A 144 -9.78 -4.97 -7.43
CA PHE A 144 -8.62 -5.81 -7.15
C PHE A 144 -8.88 -7.28 -7.52
N GLU A 145 -8.03 -7.81 -8.39
CA GLU A 145 -8.07 -9.21 -8.82
C GLU A 145 -6.72 -9.91 -8.60
N PRO A 146 -6.70 -11.24 -8.39
CA PRO A 146 -5.47 -11.99 -8.30
C PRO A 146 -4.59 -11.76 -9.53
N PHE A 147 -3.36 -11.29 -9.30
CA PHE A 147 -2.41 -10.94 -10.36
C PHE A 147 -1.25 -11.93 -10.47
N LYS A 148 -0.88 -12.56 -9.35
CA LYS A 148 0.17 -13.59 -9.29
C LYS A 148 -0.29 -14.81 -8.53
N GLU A 149 0.35 -15.93 -8.81
CA GLU A 149 0.20 -17.16 -8.01
C GLU A 149 0.81 -17.04 -6.61
N GLU A 150 1.80 -16.14 -6.44
CA GLU A 150 2.43 -15.81 -5.15
C GLU A 150 1.39 -15.29 -4.14
N THR A 151 1.44 -15.79 -2.91
CA THR A 151 0.63 -15.30 -1.79
C THR A 151 1.20 -14.01 -1.20
N ASN A 152 0.38 -13.26 -0.48
CA ASN A 152 0.83 -12.05 0.22
C ASN A 152 1.96 -12.36 1.23
N GLU A 153 1.91 -13.51 1.91
CA GLU A 153 2.99 -13.96 2.81
C GLU A 153 4.32 -14.17 2.08
N GLU A 154 4.30 -14.85 0.94
CA GLU A 154 5.50 -15.10 0.13
C GLU A 154 6.07 -13.80 -0.42
N ALA A 155 5.20 -12.92 -0.93
CA ALA A 155 5.59 -11.59 -1.39
C ALA A 155 6.23 -10.76 -0.28
N LEU A 156 5.66 -10.77 0.93
CA LEU A 156 6.24 -10.08 2.09
C LEU A 156 7.60 -10.67 2.49
N LYS A 157 7.79 -11.99 2.47
CA LYS A 157 9.10 -12.63 2.69
C LYS A 157 10.12 -12.20 1.65
N ARG A 158 9.72 -12.14 0.37
CA ARG A 158 10.57 -11.65 -0.73
C ARG A 158 10.95 -10.19 -0.52
N PHE A 159 9.99 -9.32 -0.20
CA PHE A 159 10.25 -7.91 0.09
C PHE A 159 11.16 -7.73 1.31
N ALA A 160 10.95 -8.49 2.38
CA ALA A 160 11.80 -8.47 3.57
C ALA A 160 13.26 -8.83 3.24
N LYS A 161 13.48 -9.83 2.36
CA LYS A 161 14.81 -10.18 1.86
C LYS A 161 15.46 -9.02 1.08
N LEU A 162 14.71 -8.40 0.16
CA LEU A 162 15.20 -7.25 -0.62
C LEU A 162 15.56 -6.06 0.29
N LEU A 163 14.73 -5.74 1.27
CA LEU A 163 14.97 -4.68 2.24
C LEU A 163 16.20 -4.96 3.11
N SER A 164 16.35 -6.21 3.59
CA SER A 164 17.52 -6.63 4.37
C SER A 164 18.82 -6.52 3.58
N GLN A 165 18.82 -6.99 2.33
CA GLN A 165 19.96 -6.88 1.42
C GLN A 165 20.34 -5.42 1.15
N GLU A 166 19.35 -4.56 0.88
CA GLU A 166 19.60 -3.13 0.65
C GLU A 166 20.15 -2.44 1.90
N ARG A 167 19.62 -2.75 3.09
CA ARG A 167 20.14 -2.25 4.37
C ARG A 167 21.60 -2.67 4.57
N HIS A 168 21.92 -3.94 4.34
CA HIS A 168 23.28 -4.45 4.47
C HIS A 168 24.25 -3.76 3.48
N ARG A 169 23.82 -3.58 2.23
CA ARG A 169 24.60 -2.86 1.21
C ARG A 169 24.87 -1.41 1.61
N ARG A 170 23.89 -0.70 2.19
CA ARG A 170 24.08 0.67 2.70
C ARG A 170 25.07 0.71 3.86
N HIS A 171 24.97 -0.23 4.80
CA HIS A 171 25.91 -0.33 5.92
C HIS A 171 27.34 -0.58 5.45
N LEU A 172 27.58 -1.52 4.55
CA LEU A 172 28.92 -1.79 4.01
C LEU A 172 29.53 -0.57 3.30
N ARG A 173 28.68 0.25 2.67
CA ARG A 173 29.13 1.45 1.94
C ARG A 173 29.29 2.67 2.84
N SER A 174 28.80 2.62 4.08
CA SER A 174 28.98 3.69 5.04
C SER A 174 30.46 3.82 5.42
N PRO A 175 30.90 4.99 5.92
CA PRO A 175 32.26 5.16 6.41
C PRO A 175 32.65 4.11 7.47
N GLN A 176 31.69 3.69 8.30
CA GLN A 176 31.88 2.67 9.34
C GLN A 176 32.07 1.27 8.73
N GLY A 177 31.23 0.89 7.76
CA GLY A 177 31.35 -0.40 7.08
C GLY A 177 32.66 -0.53 6.28
N LYS A 178 33.11 0.56 5.65
CA LYS A 178 34.42 0.62 4.97
C LYS A 178 35.58 0.49 5.94
N ALA A 179 35.49 1.13 7.12
CA ALA A 179 36.52 1.04 8.15
C ALA A 179 36.63 -0.37 8.76
N GLU A 180 35.51 -1.09 8.91
CA GLU A 180 35.53 -2.49 9.32
C GLU A 180 36.09 -3.41 8.25
N ALA A 181 35.70 -3.26 6.98
CA ALA A 181 36.24 -4.07 5.87
C ALA A 181 37.78 -3.93 5.74
N HIS A 182 38.31 -2.70 5.85
CA HIS A 182 39.75 -2.45 5.81
C HIS A 182 40.53 -3.07 7.00
N LYS A 183 39.91 -3.25 8.17
CA LYS A 183 40.57 -3.96 9.29
C LYS A 183 40.86 -5.43 8.99
N TYR A 184 40.11 -6.06 8.09
CA TYR A 184 40.30 -7.45 7.70
C TYR A 184 41.22 -7.61 6.47
N GLU A 185 41.30 -6.61 5.59
CA GLU A 185 42.27 -6.57 4.48
C GLU A 185 43.72 -6.39 4.93
N VAL A 186 43.96 -5.66 6.03
CA VAL A 186 45.31 -5.39 6.55
C VAL A 186 45.88 -6.58 7.36
N LYS A 187 45.12 -7.67 7.53
CA LYS A 187 45.51 -8.86 8.30
C LYS A 187 46.00 -10.05 7.45
N ILE A 188 46.34 -9.85 6.18
CA ILE A 188 46.92 -10.88 5.29
C ILE A 188 48.36 -10.53 4.98
#